data_AF-A0A535Y459-F1
#
_entry.id   AF-A0A535Y459-F1
#
_cell.length_a   1.000
_cell.length_b   1.000
_cell.length_c   1.000
_cell.angle_alpha   90.00
_cell.angle_beta   90.00
_cell.angle_gamma   90.00
#
_symmetry.space_group_name_H-M   'P 1'
#
loop_
_entity.id
_entity.type
_entity.pdbx_description
1 polymer ?
#
loop_
_entity_poly.entity_id
_entity_poly.type
_entity_poly.pdbx_seq_one_letter_code
_entity_poly.pdbx_strand_id
1 'polypeptide(L)'
;MRDDTRNDSQPSPGVCPVCTDAFPIDGRGIYCTPKCRQRAYRLRHHHANRPTITDLAAKLRREHRLLAQTVYECPSCQDRFLGDRRCSDCNLWCRKVALGGQCSGCAEVMTVSDLIGFDFSSKEVTHI
;
A
#
# COMPACT_ATOMS: atom_id res chain seq x y z
N MET A 1 -65.31 12.28 0.37
CA MET A 1 -64.23 12.05 -0.62
C MET A 1 -62.92 12.25 0.13
N ARG A 2 -62.14 11.18 0.34
CA ARG A 2 -60.80 11.27 0.93
C ARG A 2 -59.81 11.29 -0.25
N ASP A 3 -59.01 12.33 -0.30
CA ASP A 3 -57.94 12.51 -1.27
C ASP A 3 -56.72 11.71 -0.79
N ASP A 4 -56.57 10.50 -1.34
CA ASP A 4 -55.44 9.60 -1.09
C ASP A 4 -54.32 9.89 -2.13
N THR A 5 -53.86 11.14 -2.21
CA THR A 5 -52.67 11.49 -2.99
C THR A 5 -51.42 11.01 -2.24
N ARG A 6 -51.17 9.70 -2.33
CA ARG A 6 -49.91 9.07 -1.91
C ARG A 6 -48.79 9.69 -2.73
N ASN A 7 -47.98 10.52 -2.10
CA ASN A 7 -46.80 11.13 -2.71
C ASN A 7 -45.77 10.03 -3.02
N ASP A 8 -45.83 9.48 -4.23
CA ASP A 8 -44.80 8.62 -4.80
C ASP A 8 -43.57 9.48 -5.17
N SER A 9 -42.92 10.03 -4.14
CA SER A 9 -41.57 10.57 -4.30
C SER A 9 -40.69 9.42 -4.75
N GLN A 10 -40.38 9.33 -6.05
CA GLN A 10 -39.40 8.37 -6.57
C GLN A 10 -38.12 8.49 -5.72
N PRO A 11 -37.62 7.40 -5.14
CA PRO A 11 -36.36 7.42 -4.42
C PRO A 11 -35.29 7.94 -5.38
N SER A 12 -34.55 8.97 -4.97
CA SER A 12 -33.42 9.44 -5.76
C SER A 12 -32.44 8.27 -5.96
N PRO A 13 -32.01 8.00 -7.20
CA PRO A 13 -31.12 6.89 -7.46
C PRO A 13 -29.78 7.14 -6.77
N GLY A 14 -29.30 6.12 -6.06
CA GLY A 14 -27.97 6.11 -5.45
C GLY A 14 -26.92 5.75 -6.48
N VAL A 15 -25.69 6.16 -6.24
CA VAL A 15 -24.54 5.74 -7.06
C VAL A 15 -23.78 4.65 -6.32
N CYS A 16 -23.60 3.50 -6.96
CA CYS A 16 -22.88 2.40 -6.32
C CYS A 16 -21.38 2.75 -6.22
N PRO A 17 -20.75 2.69 -5.04
CA PRO A 17 -19.33 3.03 -4.89
C PRO A 17 -18.35 2.01 -5.50
N VAL A 18 -18.87 0.94 -6.12
CA VAL A 18 -18.05 -0.16 -6.68
C VAL A 18 -18.06 -0.19 -8.19
N CYS A 19 -19.23 -0.04 -8.81
CA CYS A 19 -19.39 -0.03 -10.26
C CYS A 19 -19.80 1.32 -10.81
N THR A 20 -20.04 2.32 -9.95
CA THR A 20 -20.46 3.69 -10.31
C THR A 20 -21.81 3.81 -11.00
N ASP A 21 -22.55 2.71 -11.14
CA ASP A 21 -23.89 2.73 -11.73
C ASP A 21 -24.93 3.35 -10.78
N ALA A 22 -25.87 4.08 -11.36
CA ALA A 22 -27.07 4.55 -10.69
C ALA A 22 -28.01 3.37 -10.41
N PHE A 23 -28.58 3.28 -9.20
CA PHE A 23 -29.50 2.21 -8.83
C PHE A 23 -30.60 2.75 -7.89
N PRO A 24 -31.79 2.15 -7.89
CA PRO A 24 -32.84 2.53 -6.95
C PRO A 24 -32.41 2.17 -5.52
N ILE A 25 -32.38 3.17 -4.63
CA ILE A 25 -32.09 2.91 -3.21
C ILE A 25 -33.34 2.33 -2.57
N ASP A 26 -33.23 1.11 -2.07
CA ASP A 26 -34.20 0.54 -1.14
C ASP A 26 -33.72 0.76 0.30
N GLY A 27 -34.49 1.50 1.10
CA GLY A 27 -34.17 1.87 2.47
C GLY A 27 -32.79 2.53 2.62
N ARG A 28 -31.85 1.83 3.27
CA ARG A 28 -30.45 2.28 3.49
C ARG A 28 -29.44 1.53 2.59
N GLY A 29 -29.86 1.10 1.41
CA GLY A 29 -29.03 0.39 0.46
C GLY A 29 -27.90 1.24 -0.11
N ILE A 30 -26.65 0.81 0.04
CA ILE A 30 -25.45 1.50 -0.49
C ILE A 30 -24.95 0.87 -1.81
N TYR A 31 -25.31 -0.38 -2.08
CA TYR A 31 -24.80 -1.13 -3.23
C TYR A 31 -25.94 -1.56 -4.14
N CYS A 32 -25.72 -1.46 -5.45
CA CYS A 32 -26.70 -1.88 -6.46
C CYS A 32 -27.03 -3.37 -6.41
N THR A 33 -26.06 -4.21 -6.00
CA THR A 33 -26.20 -5.68 -5.97
C THR A 33 -25.43 -6.33 -4.82
N PRO A 34 -25.80 -7.56 -4.41
CA PRO A 34 -25.00 -8.37 -3.48
C PRO A 34 -23.56 -8.58 -3.96
N LYS A 35 -23.33 -8.70 -5.28
CA LYS A 35 -21.98 -8.80 -5.87
C LYS A 35 -21.14 -7.56 -5.56
N CYS A 36 -21.70 -6.37 -5.77
CA CYS A 36 -21.02 -5.12 -5.43
C CYS A 36 -20.81 -4.98 -3.92
N ARG A 37 -21.78 -5.38 -3.08
CA ARG A 37 -21.60 -5.43 -1.62
C ARG A 37 -20.43 -6.33 -1.21
N GLN A 38 -20.33 -7.53 -1.78
CA GLN A 38 -19.24 -8.47 -1.48
C GLN A 38 -17.90 -7.96 -2.00
N ARG A 39 -17.86 -7.35 -3.20
CA ARG A 39 -16.64 -6.71 -3.73
C ARG A 39 -16.18 -5.57 -2.83
N ALA A 40 -17.08 -4.71 -2.38
CA ALA A 40 -16.76 -3.64 -1.44
C ALA A 40 -16.23 -4.18 -0.09
N TYR A 41 -16.85 -5.24 0.43
CA TYR A 41 -16.36 -5.94 1.62
C TYR A 41 -14.93 -6.44 1.40
N ARG A 42 -14.66 -7.16 0.31
CA ARG A 42 -13.31 -7.67 -0.01
C ARG A 42 -12.29 -6.53 -0.13
N LEU A 43 -12.64 -5.42 -0.79
CA LEU A 43 -11.74 -4.28 -0.94
C LEU A 43 -11.38 -3.65 0.42
N ARG A 44 -12.36 -3.43 1.29
CA ARG A 44 -12.11 -2.90 2.64
C ARG A 44 -11.25 -3.84 3.48
N HIS A 45 -11.53 -5.13 3.44
CA HIS A 45 -10.76 -6.12 4.20
C HIS A 45 -9.36 -6.37 3.61
N HIS A 46 -9.21 -6.26 2.28
CA HIS A 46 -7.89 -6.31 1.64
C HIS A 46 -7.03 -5.11 2.05
N HIS A 47 -7.62 -3.92 2.12
CA HIS A 47 -6.91 -2.73 2.60
C HIS A 47 -6.45 -2.89 4.06
N ALA A 48 -7.32 -3.42 4.93
CA ALA A 48 -6.97 -3.69 6.33
C ALA A 48 -5.84 -4.72 6.50
N ASN A 49 -5.72 -5.67 5.55
CA ASN A 49 -4.72 -6.74 5.59
C ASN A 49 -3.51 -6.49 4.65
N ARG A 50 -3.29 -5.25 4.22
CA ARG A 50 -2.17 -4.94 3.32
C ARG A 50 -0.85 -5.08 4.08
N PRO A 51 0.09 -5.93 3.63
CA PRO A 51 1.36 -6.09 4.31
C PRO A 51 2.17 -4.79 4.26
N THR A 52 2.73 -4.41 5.40
CA THR A 52 3.61 -3.25 5.56
C THR A 52 5.08 -3.63 5.33
N ILE A 53 5.95 -2.62 5.24
CA ILE A 53 7.41 -2.83 5.21
C ILE A 53 7.90 -3.56 6.47
N THR A 54 7.27 -3.30 7.61
CA THR A 54 7.58 -3.99 8.87
C THR A 54 7.22 -5.48 8.79
N ASP A 55 6.06 -5.81 8.21
CA ASP A 55 5.64 -7.21 8.00
C ASP A 55 6.59 -7.94 7.04
N LEU A 56 6.99 -7.27 5.96
CA LEU A 56 7.97 -7.79 5.02
C LEU A 56 9.31 -8.03 5.71
N ALA A 57 9.80 -7.07 6.50
CA ALA A 57 11.05 -7.22 7.25
C ALA A 57 10.97 -8.37 8.26
N ALA A 58 9.83 -8.56 8.95
CA ALA A 58 9.61 -9.69 9.85
C ALA A 58 9.62 -11.03 9.10
N LYS A 59 8.99 -11.09 7.92
CA LYS A 59 9.02 -12.28 7.05
C LYS A 59 10.44 -12.60 6.59
N LEU A 60 11.17 -11.63 6.08
CA LEU A 60 12.55 -11.81 5.62
C LEU A 60 13.50 -12.23 6.75
N ARG A 61 13.27 -11.77 7.98
CA ARG A 61 14.02 -12.25 9.16
C ARG A 61 13.79 -13.74 9.40
N ARG A 62 12.53 -14.18 9.41
CA ARG A 62 12.18 -15.60 9.57
C ARG A 62 12.78 -16.48 8.48
N GLU A 63 12.90 -15.94 7.27
CA GLU A 63 13.51 -16.63 6.13
C GLU A 63 15.03 -16.47 6.06
N HIS A 64 15.69 -15.81 7.02
CA HIS A 64 17.13 -15.50 7.00
C HIS A 64 17.61 -14.72 5.77
N ARG A 65 16.71 -14.02 5.09
CA ARG A 65 17.00 -13.24 3.88
C ARG A 65 17.11 -11.74 4.12
N LEU A 66 16.84 -11.27 5.34
CA LEU A 66 16.80 -9.83 5.63
C LEU A 66 18.10 -9.13 5.26
N LEU A 67 19.26 -9.71 5.60
CA LEU A 67 20.55 -9.08 5.33
C LEU A 67 20.74 -8.87 3.82
N ALA A 68 20.56 -9.92 3.03
CA ALA A 68 20.67 -9.89 1.57
C ALA A 68 19.66 -8.97 0.86
N GLN A 69 18.69 -8.40 1.59
CA GLN A 69 17.66 -7.48 1.08
C GLN A 69 17.76 -6.10 1.74
N THR A 70 18.81 -5.85 2.52
CA THR A 70 19.03 -4.57 3.21
C THR A 70 20.10 -3.78 2.48
N VAL A 71 19.77 -2.52 2.16
CA VAL A 71 20.71 -1.55 1.60
C VAL A 71 21.44 -0.85 2.75
N TYR A 72 22.75 -0.81 2.64
CA TYR A 72 23.66 -0.10 3.52
C TYR A 72 24.37 1.01 2.74
N GLU A 73 24.74 2.09 3.41
CA GLU A 73 25.46 3.21 2.80
C GLU A 73 26.69 3.58 3.61
N CYS A 74 27.81 3.79 2.92
CA CYS A 74 29.05 4.22 3.54
C CYS A 74 28.94 5.69 4.00
N PRO A 75 29.28 6.03 5.25
CA PRO A 75 29.23 7.42 5.72
C PRO A 75 30.27 8.33 5.06
N SER A 76 31.32 7.77 4.43
CA SER A 76 32.40 8.55 3.83
C SER A 76 32.22 8.76 2.33
N CYS A 77 32.12 7.68 1.54
CA CYS A 77 31.97 7.78 0.08
C CYS A 77 30.52 7.81 -0.40
N GLN A 78 29.55 7.57 0.49
CA GLN A 78 28.11 7.52 0.17
C GLN A 78 27.70 6.41 -0.81
N ASP A 79 28.61 5.49 -1.15
CA ASP A 79 28.29 4.31 -1.93
C ASP A 79 27.30 3.39 -1.19
N ARG A 80 26.42 2.77 -1.98
CA ARG A 80 25.38 1.87 -1.49
C ARG A 80 25.72 0.42 -1.79
N PHE A 81 25.51 -0.43 -0.80
CA PHE A 81 25.82 -1.85 -0.83
C PHE A 81 24.60 -2.67 -0.42
N LEU A 82 24.40 -3.82 -1.07
CA LEU A 82 23.30 -4.73 -0.77
C LEU A 82 23.79 -5.89 0.09
N GLY A 83 23.38 -5.93 1.36
CA GLY A 83 23.77 -6.97 2.32
C GLY A 83 25.17 -6.84 2.91
N ASP A 84 26.06 -6.07 2.29
CA ASP A 84 27.38 -5.79 2.85
C ASP A 84 27.35 -4.64 3.84
N ARG A 85 27.77 -4.93 5.08
CA ARG A 85 27.77 -3.96 6.18
C ARG A 85 29.05 -3.12 6.24
N ARG A 86 30.00 -3.39 5.35
CA ARG A 86 31.31 -2.75 5.32
C ARG A 86 31.63 -2.31 3.89
N CYS A 87 32.07 -1.07 3.74
CA CYS A 87 32.46 -0.54 2.46
C CYS A 87 33.77 -1.21 2.00
N SER A 88 33.83 -1.67 0.75
CA SER A 88 35.03 -2.27 0.14
C SER A 88 36.20 -1.31 0.07
N ASP A 89 35.92 -0.02 -0.17
CA ASP A 89 36.93 0.98 -0.47
C ASP A 89 37.40 1.72 0.79
N CYS A 90 36.45 2.26 1.57
CA CYS A 90 36.77 2.98 2.81
C CYS A 90 37.02 2.05 4.00
N ASN A 91 36.62 0.78 3.93
CA ASN A 91 36.72 -0.20 5.02
C ASN A 91 35.96 0.19 6.30
N LEU A 92 35.03 1.16 6.20
CA LEU A 92 34.19 1.65 7.29
C LEU A 92 32.89 0.84 7.41
N TRP A 93 32.34 0.82 8.62
CA TRP A 93 31.00 0.29 8.85
C TRP A 93 29.94 1.18 8.21
N CYS A 94 29.12 0.58 7.36
CA CYS A 94 28.05 1.28 6.68
C CYS A 94 26.82 1.39 7.58
N ARG A 95 26.05 2.48 7.40
CA ARG A 95 24.77 2.65 8.09
C ARG A 95 23.67 1.92 7.32
N LYS A 96 22.70 1.36 8.03
CA LYS A 96 21.51 0.77 7.39
C LYS A 96 20.64 1.88 6.82
N VAL A 97 20.26 1.77 5.55
CA VAL A 97 19.36 2.72 4.89
C VAL A 97 17.94 2.19 4.92
N ALA A 98 17.63 1.16 4.12
CA ALA A 98 16.29 0.61 3.99
C ALA A 98 16.32 -0.81 3.40
N LEU A 99 15.14 -1.40 3.20
CA LEU A 99 15.03 -2.55 2.30
C LEU A 99 15.20 -2.11 0.86
N GLY A 100 15.78 -2.97 0.04
CA GLY A 100 16.03 -2.69 -1.36
C GLY A 100 16.57 -3.89 -2.11
N GLY A 101 17.09 -3.62 -3.29
CA GLY A 101 17.63 -4.63 -4.17
C GLY A 101 18.58 -4.02 -5.20
N GLN A 102 19.11 -4.91 -6.03
CA GLN A 102 19.95 -4.55 -7.15
C GLN A 102 19.16 -4.68 -8.45
N CYS A 103 19.22 -3.66 -9.30
CA CYS A 103 18.63 -3.73 -10.64
C CYS A 103 19.34 -4.78 -11.48
N SER A 104 18.59 -5.70 -12.11
CA SER A 104 19.17 -6.75 -12.96
C SER A 104 19.73 -6.23 -14.29
N GLY A 105 19.38 -5.00 -14.70
CA GLY A 105 19.86 -4.40 -15.95
C GLY A 105 21.14 -3.58 -15.77
N CYS A 106 21.14 -2.65 -14.81
CA CYS A 106 22.26 -1.72 -14.59
C CYS A 106 23.11 -2.03 -13.35
N ALA A 107 22.77 -3.06 -12.58
CA ALA A 107 23.42 -3.42 -11.31
C ALA A 107 23.38 -2.32 -10.22
N GLU A 108 22.57 -1.28 -10.38
CA GLU A 108 22.40 -0.21 -9.41
C GLU A 108 21.68 -0.72 -8.14
N VAL A 109 22.20 -0.35 -6.97
CA VAL A 109 21.61 -0.68 -5.68
C VAL A 109 20.63 0.42 -5.28
N MET A 110 19.36 0.06 -5.17
CA MET A 110 18.27 0.99 -4.89
C MET A 110 17.41 0.51 -3.73
N THR A 111 16.87 1.46 -2.97
CA THR A 111 15.86 1.15 -1.94
C THR A 111 14.48 1.01 -2.57
N VAL A 112 13.54 0.40 -1.83
CA VAL A 112 12.13 0.36 -2.27
C VAL A 112 11.56 1.77 -2.43
N SER A 113 11.95 2.72 -1.56
CA SER A 113 11.53 4.14 -1.65
C SER A 113 12.00 4.78 -2.96
N ASP A 114 13.26 4.56 -3.34
CA ASP A 114 13.83 5.11 -4.58
C ASP A 114 13.06 4.59 -5.80
N LEU A 115 12.74 3.29 -5.82
CA LEU A 115 12.07 2.65 -6.95
C LEU A 115 10.65 3.18 -7.19
N ILE A 116 9.91 3.48 -6.12
CA ILE A 116 8.54 3.95 -6.21
C ILE A 116 8.42 5.48 -6.18
N GLY A 117 9.52 6.20 -5.93
CA GLY A 117 9.55 7.66 -5.79
C GLY A 117 8.79 8.17 -4.57
N PHE A 118 8.73 7.40 -3.47
CA PHE A 118 8.00 7.79 -2.26
C PHE A 118 8.81 7.50 -1.00
N ASP A 119 8.99 8.51 -0.17
CA ASP A 119 9.68 8.38 1.11
C ASP A 119 8.75 7.85 2.20
N PHE A 120 8.96 6.59 2.58
CA PHE A 120 8.28 5.97 3.73
C PHE A 120 8.68 6.55 5.09
N SER A 121 9.59 7.53 5.12
CA SER A 121 10.00 8.22 6.35
C SER A 121 9.02 9.30 6.80
N SER A 122 8.10 9.73 5.92
CA SER A 122 7.07 10.69 6.28
C SER A 122 5.99 10.01 7.12
N LYS A 123 5.98 10.33 8.41
CA LYS A 123 4.89 10.03 9.35
C LYS A 123 3.62 10.85 9.03
N GLU A 124 3.22 10.94 7.77
CA GLU A 124 1.91 11.51 7.40
C GLU A 124 1.01 10.39 6.91
N VAL A 125 0.42 9.70 7.88
CA VAL A 125 -0.84 9.00 7.66
C VAL A 125 -1.91 10.08 7.56
N THR A 126 -2.17 10.56 6.35
CA THR A 126 -3.37 11.36 6.09
C THR A 126 -4.57 10.41 6.23
N HIS A 127 -5.21 10.46 7.39
CA HIS A 127 -6.55 9.93 7.56
C HIS A 127 -7.48 10.69 6.61
N ILE A 128 -8.00 9.99 5.60
CA ILE A 128 -9.22 10.39 4.87
C ILE A 128 -10.39 9.67 5.54
#